data_AF-A0A7S2QZ76-F1
#
_entry.id   AF-A0A7S2QZ76-F1
#
_cell.length_a   1.000
_cell.length_b   1.000
_cell.length_c   1.000
_cell.angle_alpha   90.00
_cell.angle_beta   90.00
_cell.angle_gamma   90.00
#
_symmetry.space_group_name_H-M   'P 1'
#
loop_
_entity.id
_entity.type
_entity.pdbx_description
1 polymer ?
#
loop_
_entity_poly.entity_id
_entity_poly.type
_entity_poly.pdbx_seq_one_letter_code
_entity_poly.pdbx_strand_id
1 'polypeptide(L)'
;SAVAETGMRRIMLEAVASGLVKSLSDVECYIKCTLLSALNDFDDMVQKIAREAIQWCQKNSLLLWNQAALLWSASPLGSAVAAGMLPLEFIRPIIEDIRRARDDLVLSTPLHLLYLLTHPPVINEENGLPRDVNDLLRFDTYRFVNMWSYLNEVELRIAEKVGISELYVNRMRSNRKDTTPEQVLQRFK
;
A
#
# COMPACT_ATOMS: atom_id res chain seq x y z
N SER A 1 -3.88 15.38 12.59
CA SER A 1 -2.47 14.88 12.63
C SER A 1 -2.45 13.62 11.81
N ALA A 2 -1.53 13.49 10.85
CA ALA A 2 -1.48 12.36 9.90
C ALA A 2 -1.40 10.99 10.60
N VAL A 3 -0.77 10.94 11.78
CA VAL A 3 -0.70 9.72 12.61
C VAL A 3 -2.09 9.32 13.13
N ALA A 4 -2.88 10.28 13.63
CA ALA A 4 -4.23 10.04 14.12
C ALA A 4 -5.17 9.59 12.99
N GLU A 5 -5.03 10.18 11.79
CA GLU A 5 -5.82 9.80 10.61
C GLU A 5 -5.50 8.37 10.14
N THR A 6 -4.21 8.02 10.06
CA THR A 6 -3.77 6.68 9.65
C THR A 6 -4.21 5.62 10.68
N GLY A 7 -4.05 5.93 11.96
CA GLY A 7 -4.54 5.08 13.06
C GLY A 7 -6.05 4.90 13.00
N MET A 8 -6.82 5.97 12.76
CA MET A 8 -8.28 5.89 12.67
C MET A 8 -8.74 5.05 11.48
N ARG A 9 -8.08 5.14 10.31
CA ARG A 9 -8.35 4.26 9.16
C ARG A 9 -8.25 2.79 9.54
N ARG A 10 -7.19 2.43 10.27
CA ARG A 10 -6.95 1.05 10.72
C ARG A 10 -8.01 0.60 11.72
N ILE A 11 -8.26 1.42 12.73
CA ILE A 11 -9.24 1.12 13.79
C ILE A 11 -10.64 0.94 13.20
N MET A 12 -11.08 1.83 12.30
CA MET A 12 -12.40 1.73 11.67
C MET A 12 -12.53 0.48 10.77
N LEU A 13 -11.47 0.13 10.02
CA LEU A 13 -11.46 -1.10 9.24
C LEU A 13 -11.63 -2.33 10.12
N GLU A 14 -10.85 -2.44 11.20
CA GLU A 14 -10.89 -3.57 12.13
C GLU A 14 -12.21 -3.65 12.90
N ALA A 15 -12.75 -2.51 13.34
CA ALA A 15 -14.03 -2.43 14.04
C ALA A 15 -15.18 -2.91 13.15
N VAL A 16 -15.18 -2.55 11.86
CA VAL A 16 -16.19 -3.05 10.91
C VAL A 16 -15.95 -4.52 10.56
N ALA A 17 -14.70 -4.95 10.35
CA ALA A 17 -14.36 -6.34 10.04
C ALA A 17 -14.70 -7.32 11.19
N SER A 18 -14.57 -6.87 12.44
CA SER A 18 -14.98 -7.63 13.64
C SER A 18 -16.48 -7.54 13.93
N GLY A 19 -17.22 -6.66 13.23
CA GLY A 19 -18.65 -6.45 13.43
C GLY A 19 -19.01 -5.61 14.65
N LEU A 20 -18.03 -4.94 15.29
CA LEU A 20 -18.26 -3.98 16.38
C LEU A 20 -18.91 -2.69 15.88
N VAL A 21 -18.62 -2.31 14.64
CA VAL A 21 -19.19 -1.12 13.98
C VAL A 21 -19.88 -1.54 12.69
N LYS A 22 -21.18 -1.22 12.56
CA LYS A 22 -21.95 -1.50 11.34
C LYS A 22 -22.73 -0.28 10.87
N SER A 23 -23.10 0.62 11.77
CA SER A 23 -23.90 1.82 11.49
C SER A 23 -23.19 3.09 11.95
N LEU A 24 -23.72 4.24 11.52
CA LEU A 24 -23.22 5.55 11.98
C LEU A 24 -23.27 5.73 13.49
N SER A 25 -24.32 5.20 14.13
CA SER A 25 -24.47 5.26 15.59
C SER A 25 -23.39 4.43 16.29
N ASP A 26 -23.02 3.28 15.71
CA ASP A 26 -21.95 2.45 16.26
C ASP A 26 -20.60 3.16 16.16
N VAL A 27 -20.34 3.90 15.08
CA VAL A 27 -19.12 4.71 14.94
C VAL A 27 -19.02 5.70 16.08
N GLU A 28 -20.09 6.47 16.33
CA GLU A 28 -20.13 7.46 17.40
C GLU A 28 -19.94 6.82 18.78
N CYS A 29 -20.59 5.68 19.03
CA CYS A 29 -20.42 4.95 20.29
C CYS A 29 -18.98 4.44 20.45
N TYR A 30 -18.39 3.88 19.39
CA TYR A 30 -17.05 3.32 19.41
C TYR A 30 -15.98 4.40 19.67
N ILE A 31 -16.03 5.52 18.94
CA ILE A 31 -15.01 6.57 19.07
C ILE A 31 -15.08 7.30 20.41
N LYS A 32 -16.26 7.40 21.06
CA LYS A 32 -16.40 7.95 22.43
C LYS A 32 -15.52 7.24 23.43
N CYS A 33 -15.26 5.95 23.22
CA CYS A 33 -14.44 5.12 24.09
C CYS A 33 -12.94 5.19 23.79
N THR A 34 -12.52 5.97 22.80
CA THR A 34 -11.09 6.08 22.43
C THR A 34 -10.34 7.09 23.31
N LEU A 35 -9.05 6.84 23.55
CA LEU A 35 -8.19 7.81 24.24
C LEU A 35 -8.15 9.15 23.51
N LEU A 36 -8.18 9.14 22.17
CA LEU A 36 -8.23 10.36 21.36
C LEU A 36 -9.46 11.20 21.69
N SER A 37 -10.63 10.58 21.86
CA SER A 37 -11.85 11.27 22.29
C SER A 37 -11.73 11.81 23.71
N ALA A 38 -11.19 11.02 24.64
CA ALA A 38 -11.06 11.42 26.05
C ALA A 38 -10.10 12.61 26.24
N LEU A 39 -9.08 12.74 25.39
CA LEU A 39 -8.13 13.85 25.42
C LEU A 39 -8.62 15.13 24.73
N ASN A 40 -9.71 15.05 23.95
CA ASN A 40 -10.25 16.18 23.19
C ASN A 40 -11.73 16.46 23.53
N ASP A 41 -12.21 16.06 24.71
CA ASP A 41 -13.60 16.29 25.18
C ASP A 41 -14.70 15.92 24.17
N PHE A 42 -14.50 14.84 23.42
CA PHE A 42 -15.42 14.41 22.35
C PHE A 42 -15.69 15.50 21.29
N ASP A 43 -14.63 16.14 20.81
CA ASP A 43 -14.68 17.13 19.72
C ASP A 43 -15.28 16.54 18.42
N ASP A 44 -16.04 17.38 17.70
CA ASP A 44 -16.56 17.15 16.35
C ASP A 44 -15.44 16.73 15.37
N MET A 45 -14.20 17.15 15.64
CA MET A 45 -13.02 16.71 14.90
C MET A 45 -12.82 15.20 14.93
N VAL A 46 -13.02 14.52 16.07
CA VAL A 46 -12.81 13.07 16.19
C VAL A 46 -13.86 12.32 15.36
N GLN A 47 -15.10 12.79 15.38
CA GLN A 47 -16.17 12.26 14.53
C GLN A 47 -15.85 12.42 13.05
N LYS A 48 -15.35 13.60 12.66
CA LYS A 48 -14.97 13.88 11.28
C LYS A 48 -13.86 12.92 10.81
N ILE A 49 -12.80 12.75 11.59
CA ILE A 49 -11.68 11.85 11.25
C ILE A 49 -12.18 10.40 11.10
N ALA A 50 -13.08 9.93 11.96
CA ALA A 50 -13.66 8.59 11.86
C ALA A 50 -14.51 8.39 10.60
N ARG A 51 -15.32 9.39 10.23
CA ARG A 51 -16.11 9.36 8.99
C ARG A 51 -15.22 9.36 7.75
N GLU A 52 -14.19 10.20 7.74
CA GLU A 52 -13.19 10.25 6.65
C GLU A 52 -12.41 8.93 6.54
N ALA A 53 -12.09 8.29 7.67
CA ALA A 53 -11.46 6.98 7.72
C ALA A 53 -12.31 5.89 7.05
N ILE A 54 -13.63 5.84 7.34
CA ILE A 54 -14.55 4.90 6.70
C ILE A 54 -14.65 5.17 5.20
N GLN A 55 -14.80 6.42 4.79
CA GLN A 55 -14.84 6.81 3.38
C GLN A 55 -13.56 6.42 2.64
N TRP A 56 -12.39 6.62 3.27
CA TRP A 56 -11.12 6.18 2.73
C TRP A 56 -11.10 4.66 2.54
N CYS A 57 -11.56 3.89 3.53
CA CYS A 57 -11.62 2.43 3.42
C CYS A 57 -12.55 1.97 2.29
N GLN A 58 -13.70 2.64 2.10
CA GLN A 58 -14.60 2.37 0.97
C GLN A 58 -13.94 2.69 -0.38
N LYS A 59 -13.26 3.84 -0.49
CA LYS A 59 -12.51 4.24 -1.69
C LYS A 59 -11.39 3.25 -2.04
N ASN A 60 -10.89 2.52 -1.04
CA ASN A 60 -9.87 1.47 -1.20
C ASN A 60 -10.46 0.06 -1.34
N SER A 61 -11.79 -0.07 -1.52
CA SER A 61 -12.49 -1.36 -1.63
C SER A 61 -12.31 -2.29 -0.41
N LEU A 62 -11.99 -1.73 0.76
CA LEU A 62 -11.84 -2.47 2.02
C LEU A 62 -13.18 -2.64 2.73
N LEU A 63 -14.04 -1.63 2.64
CA LEU A 63 -15.39 -1.65 3.21
C LEU A 63 -16.45 -1.53 2.11
N LEU A 64 -17.57 -2.19 2.34
CA LEU A 64 -18.75 -2.18 1.48
C LEU A 64 -19.91 -1.53 2.24
N TRP A 65 -20.69 -0.70 1.54
CA TRP A 65 -21.91 -0.12 2.06
C TRP A 65 -23.14 -0.81 1.48
N ASN A 66 -23.99 -1.35 2.34
CA ASN A 66 -25.27 -1.90 1.94
C ASN A 66 -26.35 -0.82 2.04
N GLN A 67 -26.83 -0.34 0.89
CA GLN A 67 -27.86 0.70 0.84
C GLN A 67 -29.22 0.26 1.40
N ALA A 68 -29.58 -1.02 1.29
CA ALA A 68 -30.87 -1.53 1.77
C ALA A 68 -30.88 -1.70 3.29
N ALA A 69 -29.79 -2.22 3.87
CA ALA A 69 -29.66 -2.40 5.31
C ALA A 69 -29.17 -1.14 6.04
N LEU A 70 -28.59 -0.18 5.31
CA LEU A 70 -27.87 0.97 5.86
C LEU A 70 -26.74 0.56 6.81
N LEU A 71 -26.03 -0.51 6.46
CA LEU A 71 -24.93 -1.06 7.25
C LEU A 71 -23.65 -1.20 6.42
N TRP A 72 -22.52 -1.01 7.09
CA TRP A 72 -21.20 -1.36 6.59
C TRP A 72 -20.87 -2.83 6.86
N SER A 73 -20.07 -3.38 5.95
CA SER A 73 -19.42 -4.67 6.09
C SER A 73 -18.01 -4.60 5.52
N ALA A 74 -17.10 -5.44 6.00
CA ALA A 74 -15.79 -5.58 5.39
C ALA A 74 -15.90 -6.39 4.09
N SER A 75 -15.18 -5.97 3.05
CA SER A 75 -15.00 -6.80 1.85
C SER A 75 -14.07 -8.00 2.19
N PRO A 76 -14.00 -9.05 1.36
CA PRO A 76 -13.04 -10.13 1.57
C PRO A 76 -11.59 -9.63 1.67
N LEU A 77 -11.23 -8.61 0.88
CA LEU A 77 -9.94 -7.92 0.98
C LEU A 77 -9.81 -7.19 2.32
N GLY A 78 -10.82 -6.42 2.74
CA GLY A 78 -10.81 -5.71 4.02
C GLY A 78 -10.66 -6.64 5.22
N SER A 79 -11.37 -7.77 5.22
CA SER A 79 -11.24 -8.82 6.23
C SER A 79 -9.84 -9.43 6.23
N ALA A 80 -9.27 -9.73 5.06
CA ALA A 80 -7.92 -10.27 4.96
C ALA A 80 -6.86 -9.26 5.43
N VAL A 81 -7.00 -7.98 5.10
CA VAL A 81 -6.11 -6.90 5.56
C VAL A 81 -6.18 -6.74 7.08
N ALA A 82 -7.40 -6.71 7.64
CA ALA A 82 -7.61 -6.61 9.08
C ALA A 82 -7.00 -7.81 9.83
N ALA A 83 -7.25 -9.03 9.34
CA ALA A 83 -6.74 -10.26 9.96
C ALA A 83 -5.23 -10.43 9.79
N GLY A 84 -4.70 -10.11 8.60
CA GLY A 84 -3.28 -10.25 8.25
C GLY A 84 -2.39 -9.11 8.75
N MET A 85 -2.98 -8.13 9.43
CA MET A 85 -2.27 -6.97 9.98
C MET A 85 -1.49 -6.16 8.93
N LEU A 86 -1.88 -6.25 7.65
CA LEU A 86 -1.16 -5.59 6.56
C LEU A 86 -1.20 -4.06 6.72
N PRO A 87 -0.06 -3.35 6.66
CA PRO A 87 -0.05 -1.89 6.70
C PRO A 87 -0.85 -1.30 5.54
N LEU A 88 -1.68 -0.29 5.84
CA LEU A 88 -2.69 0.21 4.91
C LEU A 88 -2.06 0.88 3.68
N GLU A 89 -0.90 1.48 3.86
CA GLU A 89 -0.09 2.14 2.83
C GLU A 89 0.42 1.17 1.76
N PHE A 90 0.55 -0.13 2.07
CA PHE A 90 1.03 -1.13 1.13
C PHE A 90 -0.08 -1.79 0.31
N ILE A 91 -1.34 -1.59 0.66
CA ILE A 91 -2.47 -2.29 0.03
C ILE A 91 -2.51 -2.01 -1.48
N ARG A 92 -2.51 -0.73 -1.86
CA ARG A 92 -2.58 -0.33 -3.28
C ARG A 92 -1.41 -0.88 -4.11
N PRO A 93 -0.13 -0.68 -3.73
CA PRO A 93 0.98 -1.19 -4.53
C PRO A 93 1.02 -2.72 -4.58
N ILE A 94 0.67 -3.41 -3.49
CA ILE A 94 0.60 -4.89 -3.50
C ILE A 94 -0.50 -5.38 -4.45
N ILE A 95 -1.69 -4.78 -4.42
CA ILE A 95 -2.79 -5.17 -5.32
C ILE A 95 -2.42 -4.95 -6.78
N GLU A 96 -1.75 -3.84 -7.10
CA GLU A 96 -1.31 -3.56 -8.46
C GLU A 96 -0.27 -4.58 -8.93
N ASP A 97 0.66 -4.97 -8.07
CA ASP A 97 1.67 -5.97 -8.40
C ASP A 97 1.07 -7.35 -8.58
N ILE A 98 0.12 -7.74 -7.71
CA ILE A 98 -0.65 -8.97 -7.89
C ILE A 98 -1.45 -8.93 -9.19
N ARG A 99 -2.05 -7.80 -9.54
CA ARG A 99 -2.80 -7.65 -10.80
C ARG A 99 -1.88 -7.86 -12.01
N ARG A 100 -0.73 -7.19 -12.05
CA ARG A 100 0.27 -7.36 -13.11
C ARG A 100 0.79 -8.80 -13.18
N ALA A 101 1.07 -9.39 -12.02
CA ALA A 101 1.54 -10.76 -11.93
C ALA A 101 0.49 -11.78 -12.40
N ARG A 102 -0.82 -11.53 -12.17
CA ARG A 102 -1.89 -12.41 -12.66
C ARG A 102 -1.97 -12.49 -14.18
N ASP A 103 -1.53 -11.45 -14.89
CA ASP A 103 -1.57 -11.41 -16.35
C ASP A 103 -0.40 -12.19 -16.98
N ASP A 104 0.78 -12.20 -16.36
CA ASP A 104 1.96 -12.93 -16.86
C ASP A 104 2.95 -13.29 -15.74
N LEU A 105 2.57 -14.26 -14.90
CA LEU A 105 3.40 -14.78 -13.82
C LEU A 105 4.49 -15.70 -14.36
N VAL A 106 5.74 -15.40 -14.02
CA VAL A 106 6.91 -16.22 -14.44
C VAL A 106 7.29 -17.14 -13.29
N LEU A 107 7.13 -18.45 -13.50
CA LEU A 107 7.40 -19.49 -12.49
C LEU A 107 8.60 -20.39 -12.81
N SER A 108 9.39 -20.04 -13.83
CA SER A 108 10.64 -20.75 -14.18
C SER A 108 11.68 -20.66 -13.07
N THR A 109 11.65 -19.60 -12.26
CA THR A 109 12.46 -19.41 -11.06
C THR A 109 11.59 -18.79 -9.95
N PRO A 110 11.99 -18.87 -8.67
CA PRO A 110 11.23 -18.24 -7.58
C PRO A 110 11.35 -16.71 -7.57
N LEU A 111 12.16 -16.09 -8.45
CA LEU A 111 12.49 -14.65 -8.37
C LEU A 111 11.26 -13.74 -8.50
N HIS A 112 10.30 -14.06 -9.38
CA HIS A 112 9.09 -13.25 -9.52
C HIS A 112 8.21 -13.35 -8.25
N LEU A 113 8.12 -14.53 -7.62
CA LEU A 113 7.40 -14.69 -6.35
C LEU A 113 8.11 -13.94 -5.21
N LEU A 114 9.44 -14.03 -5.13
CA LEU A 114 10.24 -13.30 -4.15
C LEU A 114 10.08 -11.78 -4.30
N TYR A 115 9.98 -11.28 -5.54
CA TYR A 115 9.66 -9.88 -5.80
C TYR A 115 8.31 -9.47 -5.19
N LEU A 116 7.26 -10.28 -5.37
CA LEU A 116 5.93 -9.99 -4.81
C LEU A 116 5.92 -9.97 -3.27
N LEU A 117 6.76 -10.78 -2.63
CA LEU A 117 6.94 -10.82 -1.17
C LEU A 117 7.80 -9.69 -0.62
N THR A 118 8.55 -9.00 -1.46
CA THR A 118 9.38 -7.85 -1.04
C THR A 118 8.49 -6.64 -0.81
N HIS A 119 8.71 -5.89 0.26
CA HIS A 119 7.88 -4.72 0.57
C HIS A 119 7.95 -3.67 -0.56
N PRO A 120 6.80 -3.16 -1.06
CA PRO A 120 6.81 -2.06 -2.01
C PRO A 120 7.33 -0.77 -1.37
N PRO A 121 7.86 0.17 -2.16
CA PRO A 121 8.06 1.53 -1.68
C PRO A 121 6.71 2.11 -1.22
N VAL A 122 6.69 2.73 -0.05
CA VAL A 122 5.53 3.52 0.40
C VAL A 122 5.48 4.77 -0.47
N ILE A 123 4.43 4.95 -1.27
CA ILE A 123 4.26 6.17 -2.07
C ILE A 123 3.44 7.19 -1.27
N ASN A 124 3.90 8.43 -1.24
CA ASN A 124 3.17 9.53 -0.65
C ASN A 124 2.00 9.93 -1.56
N GLU A 125 0.77 9.88 -1.01
CA GLU A 125 -0.47 10.20 -1.72
C GLU A 125 -0.49 11.64 -2.28
N GLU A 126 0.25 12.59 -1.67
CA GLU A 126 0.22 14.01 -2.06
C GLU A 126 1.07 14.34 -3.29
N ASN A 127 2.26 13.73 -3.40
CA ASN A 127 3.24 14.06 -4.45
C ASN A 127 3.59 12.87 -5.35
N GLY A 128 3.07 11.67 -5.08
CA GLY A 128 3.34 10.46 -5.84
C GLY A 128 4.78 9.95 -5.72
N LEU A 129 5.58 10.49 -4.79
CA LEU A 129 6.97 10.10 -4.56
C LEU A 129 7.08 9.12 -3.39
N PRO A 130 8.11 8.26 -3.34
CA PRO A 130 8.34 7.40 -2.19
C PRO A 130 8.51 8.22 -0.90
N ARG A 131 7.84 7.80 0.18
CA ARG A 131 7.74 8.51 1.47
C ARG A 131 9.03 8.47 2.30
N ASP A 132 10.03 7.70 1.89
CA ASP A 132 11.36 7.75 2.49
C ASP A 132 12.42 7.58 1.41
N VAL A 133 13.19 8.63 1.16
CA VAL A 133 14.22 8.64 0.11
C VAL A 133 15.61 8.30 0.65
N ASN A 134 15.75 7.94 1.94
CA ASN A 134 17.09 7.78 2.53
C ASN A 134 17.40 6.63 3.51
N ASP A 135 16.48 5.85 4.07
CA ASP A 135 16.87 5.09 5.29
C ASP A 135 16.93 3.56 5.26
N LEU A 136 16.93 2.87 4.10
CA LEU A 136 17.07 1.40 4.14
C LEU A 136 18.07 0.70 3.23
N LEU A 137 18.82 1.39 2.36
CA LEU A 137 20.08 0.93 1.74
C LEU A 137 20.53 2.01 0.74
N ARG A 138 21.82 2.36 0.76
CA ARG A 138 22.40 3.12 -0.34
C ARG A 138 22.39 2.22 -1.57
N PHE A 139 21.45 2.46 -2.48
CA PHE A 139 21.41 1.79 -3.77
C PHE A 139 22.71 2.06 -4.53
N ASP A 140 23.55 1.04 -4.66
CA ASP A 140 24.77 1.12 -5.44
C ASP A 140 24.42 0.91 -6.92
N THR A 141 24.13 2.02 -7.59
CA THR A 141 23.81 2.05 -9.03
C THR A 141 24.86 1.32 -9.87
N TYR A 142 26.14 1.42 -9.52
CA TYR A 142 27.22 0.76 -10.28
C TYR A 142 27.13 -0.75 -10.14
N ARG A 143 26.95 -1.27 -8.91
CA ARG A 143 26.76 -2.71 -8.68
C ARG A 143 25.53 -3.24 -9.38
N PHE A 144 24.41 -2.52 -9.30
CA PHE A 144 23.17 -2.93 -9.96
C PHE A 144 23.33 -3.02 -11.47
N VAL A 145 23.91 -1.99 -12.09
CA VAL A 145 24.20 -1.94 -13.53
C VAL A 145 25.16 -3.05 -13.96
N ASN A 146 26.19 -3.34 -13.15
CA ASN A 146 27.13 -4.41 -13.43
C ASN A 146 26.43 -5.78 -13.35
N MET A 147 25.64 -6.02 -12.30
CA MET A 147 24.84 -7.22 -12.12
C MET A 147 23.87 -7.45 -13.30
N TRP A 148 23.20 -6.39 -13.78
CA TRP A 148 22.30 -6.47 -14.94
C TRP A 148 22.94 -7.11 -16.17
N SER A 149 24.21 -6.81 -16.42
CA SER A 149 24.97 -7.34 -17.57
C SER A 149 25.20 -8.86 -17.51
N TYR A 150 25.00 -9.49 -16.34
CA TYR A 150 25.17 -10.93 -16.14
C TYR A 150 23.84 -11.69 -16.05
N LEU A 151 22.69 -11.01 -16.15
CA LEU A 151 21.40 -11.66 -16.09
C LEU A 151 21.17 -12.54 -17.33
N ASN A 152 20.63 -13.73 -17.12
CA ASN A 152 20.21 -14.61 -18.21
C ASN A 152 18.86 -14.17 -18.82
N GLU A 153 18.46 -14.79 -19.93
CA GLU A 153 17.21 -14.44 -20.63
C GLU A 153 15.96 -14.56 -19.75
N VAL A 154 15.93 -15.54 -18.84
CA VAL A 154 14.81 -15.74 -17.93
C VAL A 154 14.74 -14.62 -16.89
N GLU A 155 15.88 -14.23 -16.33
CA GLU A 155 15.98 -13.13 -15.37
C GLU A 155 15.66 -11.79 -16.00
N LEU A 156 16.13 -11.53 -17.23
CA LEU A 156 15.77 -10.34 -18.00
C LEU A 156 14.26 -10.28 -18.27
N ARG A 157 13.65 -11.40 -18.66
CA ARG A 157 12.19 -11.49 -18.81
C ARG A 157 11.47 -11.17 -17.50
N ILE A 158 11.94 -11.70 -16.37
CA ILE A 158 11.34 -11.40 -15.04
C ILE A 158 11.49 -9.91 -14.72
N ALA A 159 12.66 -9.33 -14.97
CA ALA A 159 12.94 -7.93 -14.75
C ALA A 159 11.97 -7.02 -15.52
N GLU A 160 11.71 -7.32 -16.79
CA GLU A 160 10.73 -6.58 -17.58
C GLU A 160 9.31 -6.68 -16.99
N LYS A 161 8.89 -7.84 -16.49
CA LYS A 161 7.56 -8.03 -15.88
C LYS A 161 7.37 -7.23 -14.60
N VAL A 162 8.44 -7.05 -13.82
CA VAL A 162 8.41 -6.24 -12.60
C VAL A 162 8.64 -4.74 -12.87
N GLY A 163 8.78 -4.34 -14.13
CA GLY A 163 8.93 -2.95 -14.54
C GLY A 163 10.37 -2.43 -14.49
N ILE A 164 11.37 -3.30 -14.66
CA ILE A 164 12.77 -2.89 -14.83
C ILE A 164 13.12 -3.10 -16.30
N SER A 165 13.15 -2.02 -17.07
CA SER A 165 13.46 -2.07 -18.51
C SER A 165 14.94 -1.86 -18.80
N GLU A 166 15.43 -2.35 -19.94
CA GLU A 166 16.82 -2.09 -20.35
C GLU A 166 17.09 -0.59 -20.56
N LEU A 167 16.08 0.17 -21.03
CA LEU A 167 16.15 1.62 -21.17
C LEU A 167 16.42 2.31 -19.83
N TYR A 168 15.76 1.83 -18.78
CA TYR A 168 15.94 2.31 -17.41
C TYR A 168 17.39 2.11 -16.92
N VAL A 169 17.93 0.91 -17.13
CA VAL A 169 19.32 0.57 -16.77
C VAL A 169 20.34 1.37 -17.59
N ASN A 170 20.08 1.59 -18.88
CA ASN A 170 20.95 2.38 -19.75
C ASN A 170 21.00 3.87 -19.36
N ARG A 171 19.91 4.41 -18.81
CA ARG A 171 19.89 5.77 -18.25
C ARG A 171 20.73 5.87 -16.98
N MET A 172 20.64 4.87 -16.10
CA MET A 172 21.50 4.77 -14.92
C MET A 172 22.99 4.67 -15.30
N ARG A 173 23.34 3.85 -16.29
CA ARG A 173 24.72 3.78 -16.86
C ARG A 173 25.25 5.14 -17.27
N SER A 174 24.39 5.97 -17.83
CA SER A 174 24.73 7.30 -18.33
C SER A 174 24.72 8.38 -17.24
N ASN A 175 24.51 8.01 -15.97
CA ASN A 175 24.34 8.91 -14.82
C ASN A 175 23.32 10.03 -15.07
N ARG A 176 22.27 9.75 -15.87
CA ARG A 176 21.20 10.71 -16.15
C ARG A 176 20.18 10.66 -15.02
N LYS A 177 19.64 11.82 -14.63
CA LYS A 177 18.48 11.88 -13.73
C LYS A 177 17.34 11.13 -14.41
N ASP A 178 16.94 10.02 -13.80
CA ASP A 178 15.81 9.28 -14.33
C ASP A 178 14.50 10.00 -13.97
N THR A 179 13.52 9.88 -14.86
CA THR A 179 12.18 10.46 -14.74
C THR A 179 11.11 9.43 -15.08
N THR A 180 11.53 8.18 -15.25
CA THR A 180 10.66 7.05 -15.54
C THR A 180 9.80 6.68 -14.33
N PRO A 181 8.54 6.26 -14.54
CA PRO A 181 7.71 5.64 -13.51
C PRO A 181 8.44 4.50 -12.75
N GLU A 182 9.31 3.77 -13.45
CA GLU A 182 10.13 2.68 -12.99
C GLU A 182 11.06 3.08 -11.82
N GLN A 183 11.59 4.31 -11.83
CA GLN A 183 12.43 4.81 -10.73
C GLN A 183 11.67 4.97 -9.41
N VAL A 184 10.38 5.31 -9.48
CA VAL A 184 9.51 5.49 -8.32
C VAL A 184 9.14 4.12 -7.71
N LEU A 185 9.08 3.08 -8.54
CA LEU A 185 8.66 1.73 -8.17
C LEU A 185 9.80 0.80 -7.74
N GLN A 186 11.05 1.30 -7.69
CA GLN A 186 12.21 0.49 -7.33
C GLN A 186 12.09 -0.09 -5.91
N ARG A 187 11.75 -1.38 -5.85
CA ARG A 187 11.83 -2.20 -4.62
C ARG A 187 13.25 -2.62 -4.27
N PHE A 188 14.11 -2.75 -5.27
CA PHE A 188 15.53 -3.04 -5.10
C PHE A 188 16.31 -1.73 -4.97
N LYS A 189 16.30 -1.13 -3.79
CA LYS A 189 17.26 -0.08 -3.41
C LYS A 189 18.18 -0.59 -2.32
#